data_AF-A0A5C5ZFT5-F1
#
_entry.id   AF-A0A5C5ZFT5-F1
#
_cell.length_a   1.000
_cell.length_b   1.000
_cell.length_c   1.000
_cell.angle_alpha   90.00
_cell.angle_beta   90.00
_cell.angle_gamma   90.00
#
_symmetry.space_group_name_H-M   'P 1'
#
loop_
_entity.id
_entity.type
_entity.pdbx_description
1 polymer ?
#
loop_
_entity_poly.entity_id
_entity_poly.type
_entity_poly.pdbx_seq_one_letter_code
_entity_poly.pdbx_strand_id
1 'polypeptide(L)' 'MTDRDQSYFELYDIVKDPLEKENSAEQEPAVVAELHDSITSWIETLPSGPTGDVFSSL' A
#
# COMPACT_ATOMS: atom_id res chain seq x y z
N MET A 1 1.42 -3.46 -3.15
CA MET A 1 1.88 -2.07 -3.40
C MET A 1 1.08 -1.50 -4.57
N THR A 2 0.78 -0.19 -4.60
CA THR A 2 0.09 0.44 -5.75
C THR A 2 0.97 1.53 -6.33
N ASP A 3 0.88 1.79 -7.64
CA ASP A 3 1.52 2.98 -8.22
C ASP A 3 0.80 4.28 -7.78
N ARG A 4 1.37 5.44 -8.12
CA ARG A 4 0.84 6.77 -7.74
C ARG A 4 -0.59 7.01 -8.25
N ASP A 5 -0.92 6.40 -9.39
CA ASP A 5 -2.20 6.57 -10.06
C ASP A 5 -3.19 5.43 -9.72
N GLN A 6 -2.78 4.51 -8.82
CA GLN A 6 -3.48 3.28 -8.44
C GLN A 6 -3.91 2.41 -9.64
N SER A 7 -3.14 2.47 -10.73
CA SER A 7 -3.39 1.77 -11.98
C SER A 7 -2.73 0.40 -12.05
N TYR A 8 -1.78 0.14 -11.15
CA TYR A 8 -1.05 -1.11 -11.03
C TYR A 8 -1.00 -1.59 -9.57
N PHE A 9 -1.18 -2.90 -9.37
CA PHE A 9 -1.22 -3.54 -8.06
C PHE A 9 -0.25 -4.72 -7.99
N GLU A 10 0.44 -4.81 -6.86
CA GLU A 10 1.27 -5.95 -6.50
C GLU A 10 0.80 -6.57 -5.18
N LEU A 11 0.71 -7.89 -5.13
CA LEU A 11 0.33 -8.66 -3.95
C LEU A 11 1.39 -9.72 -3.67
N TYR A 12 1.91 -9.76 -2.45
CA TYR A 12 2.94 -10.71 -2.02
C TYR A 12 2.53 -11.41 -0.73
N ASP A 13 2.75 -12.72 -0.67
CA ASP A 13 2.68 -13.49 0.57
C ASP A 13 4.04 -13.42 1.27
N ILE A 14 4.22 -12.45 2.17
CA ILE A 14 5.51 -12.17 2.84
C ILE A 14 6.05 -13.38 3.62
N VAL A 15 5.19 -14.31 4.06
CA VAL A 15 5.63 -15.51 4.79
C VAL A 15 6.26 -16.53 3.83
N LYS A 16 5.69 -16.68 2.64
CA LYS A 16 6.19 -17.63 1.61
C LYS A 16 7.20 -17.02 0.66
N ASP A 17 7.15 -15.71 0.47
CA ASP A 17 8.02 -14.93 -0.42
C ASP A 17 8.57 -13.68 0.29
N PRO A 18 9.54 -13.84 1.21
CA PRO A 18 10.10 -12.73 1.99
C PRO A 18 10.88 -11.71 1.15
N LEU A 19 11.17 -12.02 -0.11
CA LEU A 19 11.92 -11.16 -1.03
C LEU A 19 11.03 -10.57 -2.13
N GLU A 20 9.70 -10.74 -2.03
CA GLU A 20 8.70 -10.11 -2.91
C GLU A 20 9.01 -10.33 -4.41
N LYS A 21 9.35 -11.55 -4.77
CA LYS A 21 9.69 -11.93 -6.16
C LYS A 21 8.45 -12.31 -6.98
N GLU A 22 7.44 -12.87 -6.33
CA GLU A 22 6.29 -13.49 -7.00
C GLU A 22 5.03 -12.65 -6.78
N ASN A 23 4.73 -11.78 -7.74
CA ASN A 23 3.51 -10.97 -7.70
C ASN A 23 2.28 -11.86 -7.94
N SER A 24 1.41 -11.94 -6.95
CA SER A 24 0.18 -12.74 -6.92
C SER A 24 -1.11 -11.93 -7.19
N ALA A 25 -0.99 -10.66 -7.61
CA ALA A 25 -2.14 -9.75 -7.73
C ALA A 25 -3.18 -10.20 -8.76
N GLU A 26 -2.76 -10.78 -9.88
CA GLU A 26 -3.68 -11.28 -10.92
C GLU A 26 -4.38 -12.58 -10.49
N GLN A 27 -3.76 -13.35 -9.59
CA GLN A 27 -4.24 -14.64 -9.11
C GLN A 27 -5.25 -14.47 -7.97
N GLU A 28 -5.15 -13.39 -7.20
CA GLU A 28 -6.02 -13.13 -6.04
C GLU A 28 -6.69 -11.74 -6.07
N PRO A 29 -7.51 -11.44 -7.10
CA PRO A 29 -8.09 -10.11 -7.28
C PRO A 29 -9.02 -9.68 -6.14
N ALA A 30 -9.64 -10.63 -5.43
CA ALA A 30 -10.48 -10.32 -4.26
C ALA A 30 -9.65 -9.81 -3.07
N VAL A 31 -8.47 -10.39 -2.84
CA VAL A 31 -7.54 -9.97 -1.77
C VAL A 31 -6.97 -8.60 -2.11
N VAL A 32 -6.64 -8.36 -3.39
CA VAL A 32 -6.21 -7.04 -3.87
C VAL A 32 -7.28 -5.98 -3.57
N ALA A 33 -8.55 -6.26 -3.86
CA ALA A 33 -9.65 -5.32 -3.59
C ALA A 33 -9.80 -5.01 -2.09
N GLU A 34 -9.79 -6.03 -1.23
CA GLU A 34 -9.92 -5.85 0.23
C GLU A 34 -8.77 -5.01 0.82
N LEU A 35 -7.54 -5.29 0.40
CA LEU A 35 -6.36 -4.55 0.86
C LEU A 35 -6.36 -3.12 0.31
N HIS A 36 -6.79 -2.92 -0.94
CA HIS A 36 -6.93 -1.59 -1.54
C HIS A 36 -7.97 -0.73 -0.82
N ASP A 37 -9.13 -1.29 -0.50
CA ASP A 37 -10.18 -0.61 0.29
C ASP A 37 -9.65 -0.22 1.67
N SER A 38 -8.90 -1.11 2.31
CA SER A 38 -8.28 -0.86 3.62
C SER A 38 -7.26 0.29 3.57
N ILE A 39 -6.40 0.31 2.55
CA ILE A 39 -5.42 1.39 2.34
C ILE A 39 -6.14 2.70 2.03
N THR A 40 -7.14 2.70 1.16
CA THR A 40 -7.90 3.90 0.78
C THR A 40 -8.61 4.50 2.00
N SER A 41 -9.28 3.65 2.77
CA SER A 41 -9.93 4.07 4.03
C SER A 41 -8.93 4.67 5.00
N TRP A 42 -7.73 4.10 5.12
CA TRP A 42 -6.67 4.66 5.96
C TRP A 42 -6.13 5.99 5.44
N ILE A 43 -5.93 6.14 4.12
CA ILE A 43 -5.48 7.40 3.49
C ILE A 43 -6.46 8.53 3.79
N GLU A 44 -7.76 8.27 3.78
CA GLU A 44 -8.79 9.27 4.12
C GLU A 44 -8.69 9.77 5.58
N THR A 45 -8.05 9.00 6.47
CA THR A 45 -7.80 9.42 7.86
C THR A 45 -6.56 10.31 8.00
N LEU A 46 -5.71 10.39 6.97
CA LEU A 46 -4.48 11.16 7.05
C LEU A 46 -4.78 12.67 7.05
N PRO A 47 -4.06 13.46 7.88
CA PRO A 47 -4.16 14.91 7.80
C PRO A 47 -3.66 15.41 6.44
N SER A 48 -4.14 16.59 6.02
CA SER A 48 -3.79 17.20 4.73
C SER A 48 -2.29 17.50 4.55
N GLY A 49 -1.53 17.45 5.63
CA GLY A 49 -0.08 17.55 5.64
C GLY A 49 0.50 17.12 6.98
N PRO A 50 1.83 17.05 7.08
CA PRO A 50 2.48 16.80 8.36
C PRO A 50 2.06 17.86 9.38
N THR A 51 1.76 17.43 10.61
CA THR A 51 1.45 18.32 11.72
C THR A 51 2.58 18.25 12.75
N GLY A 52 3.07 19.42 13.21
CA GLY A 52 4.20 19.53 14.15
C GLY A 52 5.55 19.87 13.50
N ASP A 53 6.60 20.01 14.32
CA ASP A 53 7.99 20.20 13.88
C ASP A 53 8.57 18.87 13.34
N VAL A 54 8.11 18.47 12.16
CA VAL A 54 8.48 17.19 11.52
C VAL A 54 9.84 17.22 10.82
N PHE A 55 10.56 18.34 10.89
CA PHE A 55 11.92 18.47 10.39
C PHE A 55 12.83 18.89 11.54
N SER A 56 13.77 18.02 11.90
CA SER A 56 14.91 18.43 12.72
C SER A 56 15.74 19.45 11.92
N SER A 57 15.93 20.65 12.48
CA SER A 57 16.79 21.68 11.91
C SER A 57 18.23 21.17 11.78
N LEU A 58 18.64 20.83 10.55
CA LEU A 58 20.04 20.61 10.19
C LEU A 58 20.71 21.95 9.85
#